data_AF-A0A1B8P669-F1
#
_entry.id   AF-A0A1B8P669-F1
#
_cell.length_a   1.000
_cell.length_b   1.000
_cell.length_c   1.000
_cell.angle_alpha   90.00
_cell.angle_beta   90.00
_cell.angle_gamma   90.00
#
_symmetry.space_group_name_H-M   'P 1'
#
loop_
_entity.id
_entity.type
_entity.pdbx_description
1 polymer ?
#
loop_
_entity_poly.entity_id
_entity_poly.type
_entity_poly.pdbx_seq_one_letter_code
_entity_poly.pdbx_strand_id
1 'polypeptide(L)'
;MPLTLDFLERHPQGSQAFVPMHEERFLIVVAPPGESIDPESVRAFVTDGRQGVNYRAGTWHAIQSVLEREGEFLVVDRGGQGNNCDEYPIEIRVTLPEHEVVASSDTEFEERQ
;
A
#
# COMPACT_ATOMS: atom_id res chain seq x y z
N MET A 1 11.45 -8.93 -10.12
CA MET A 1 12.15 -9.35 -8.89
C MET A 1 11.13 -9.71 -7.81
N PRO A 2 11.26 -10.87 -7.12
CA PRO A 2 10.35 -11.23 -6.03
C PRO A 2 10.69 -10.48 -4.73
N LEU A 3 9.67 -10.01 -4.01
CA LEU A 3 9.77 -9.49 -2.66
C LEU A 3 9.19 -10.52 -1.68
N THR A 4 9.94 -10.85 -0.63
CA THR A 4 9.45 -11.65 0.49
C THR A 4 9.09 -10.72 1.64
N LEU A 5 7.91 -10.91 2.20
CA LEU A 5 7.42 -10.23 3.40
C LEU A 5 7.27 -11.28 4.49
N ASP A 6 7.75 -10.97 5.69
CA ASP A 6 7.68 -11.87 6.84
C ASP A 6 6.55 -11.51 7.82
N PHE A 7 5.92 -10.35 7.62
CA PHE A 7 4.75 -9.89 8.37
C PHE A 7 3.99 -8.81 7.59
N LEU A 8 2.75 -8.54 8.02
CA LEU A 8 2.01 -7.31 7.74
C LEU A 8 1.67 -6.61 9.06
N GLU A 9 1.48 -5.30 9.01
CA GLU A 9 1.06 -4.48 10.15
C GLU A 9 -0.33 -3.87 9.92
N ARG A 10 -1.02 -3.46 10.99
CA ARG A 10 -2.25 -2.67 10.90
C ARG A 10 -2.29 -1.61 11.99
N HIS A 11 -3.07 -0.56 11.73
CA HIS A 11 -3.37 0.50 12.70
C HIS A 11 -4.85 0.46 13.10
N PRO A 12 -5.24 -0.22 14.20
CA PRO A 12 -6.65 -0.46 14.53
C PRO A 12 -7.42 0.81 14.96
N GLN A 13 -6.72 1.85 15.39
CA GLN A 13 -7.32 3.05 15.97
C GLN A 13 -7.20 4.32 15.09
N GLY A 14 -6.71 4.20 13.85
CA GLY A 14 -6.60 5.32 12.92
C GLY A 14 -6.26 4.88 11.51
N SER A 15 -6.64 5.68 10.51
CA SER A 15 -6.12 5.52 9.15
C SER A 15 -4.67 5.97 9.07
N GLN A 16 -3.95 5.50 8.06
CA GLN A 16 -2.61 5.96 7.73
C GLN A 16 -2.52 6.24 6.23
N ALA A 17 -2.06 7.44 5.87
CA ALA A 17 -1.92 7.86 4.49
C ALA A 17 -0.47 8.16 4.13
N PHE A 18 -0.14 7.84 2.88
CA PHE A 18 1.16 8.06 2.28
C PHE A 18 1.01 8.66 0.90
N VAL A 19 1.69 9.79 0.67
CA VAL A 19 1.68 10.50 -0.60
C VAL A 19 3.13 10.69 -1.04
N PRO A 20 3.54 10.19 -2.22
CA PRO A 20 4.90 10.37 -2.73
C PRO A 20 5.17 11.85 -2.99
N MET A 21 6.37 12.32 -2.66
CA MET A 21 6.76 13.73 -2.82
C MET A 21 7.48 14.00 -4.14
N HIS A 22 8.11 12.99 -4.75
CA HIS A 22 8.93 13.13 -5.96
C HIS A 22 8.65 12.03 -6.99
N GLU A 23 7.37 11.72 -7.17
CA GLU A 23 6.86 10.74 -8.14
C GLU A 23 7.39 9.31 -7.93
N GLU A 24 7.69 8.93 -6.68
CA GLU A 24 8.19 7.60 -6.36
C GLU A 24 7.11 6.54 -6.54
N ARG A 25 7.42 5.53 -7.37
CA ARG A 25 6.60 4.32 -7.47
C ARG A 25 6.91 3.41 -6.28
N PHE A 26 5.86 2.93 -5.63
CA PHE A 26 6.00 2.06 -4.48
C PHE A 26 5.02 0.90 -4.53
N LEU A 27 5.43 -0.19 -3.89
CA LEU A 27 4.62 -1.38 -3.75
C LEU A 27 3.64 -1.19 -2.58
N ILE A 28 2.39 -1.55 -2.83
CA ILE A 28 1.34 -1.67 -1.83
C ILE A 28 0.99 -3.15 -1.72
N VAL A 29 1.07 -3.71 -0.52
CA VAL A 29 0.57 -5.06 -0.21
C VAL A 29 -0.42 -4.92 0.93
N VAL A 30 -1.63 -5.44 0.75
CA VAL A 30 -2.74 -5.27 1.69
C VAL A 30 -3.54 -6.56 1.89
N ALA A 31 -4.18 -6.68 3.05
CA ALA A 31 -5.22 -7.67 3.32
C ALA A 31 -6.39 -7.05 4.11
N PRO A 32 -7.61 -7.63 4.03
CA PRO A 32 -8.77 -7.15 4.77
C PRO A 32 -8.55 -7.17 6.29
N PRO A 33 -9.19 -6.27 7.06
CA PRO A 33 -9.09 -6.27 8.51
C PRO A 33 -9.61 -7.58 9.14
N GLY A 34 -8.94 -8.06 10.18
CA GLY A 34 -9.32 -9.26 10.93
C GLY A 34 -8.26 -9.68 11.94
N GLU A 35 -8.58 -10.61 12.84
CA GLU A 35 -7.66 -11.14 13.85
C GLU A 35 -6.54 -12.02 13.27
N SER A 36 -6.75 -12.53 12.06
CA SER A 36 -5.75 -13.24 11.26
C SER A 36 -5.80 -12.78 9.81
N ILE A 37 -4.77 -13.14 9.05
CA ILE A 37 -4.69 -12.88 7.61
C ILE A 37 -4.93 -14.19 6.86
N ASP A 38 -5.91 -14.18 5.96
CA ASP A 38 -6.03 -15.23 4.95
C ASP A 38 -5.06 -14.91 3.80
N PRO A 39 -4.05 -15.76 3.52
CA PRO A 39 -3.10 -15.54 2.44
C PRO A 39 -3.76 -15.33 1.08
N GLU A 40 -4.91 -15.96 0.81
CA GLU A 40 -5.62 -15.81 -0.47
C GLU A 40 -6.30 -14.45 -0.62
N SER A 41 -6.48 -13.72 0.48
CA SER A 41 -7.07 -12.37 0.50
C SER A 41 -6.04 -11.26 0.28
N VAL A 42 -4.74 -11.59 0.30
CA VAL A 42 -3.66 -10.63 0.08
C VAL A 42 -3.70 -10.11 -1.36
N ARG A 43 -3.57 -8.80 -1.53
CA ARG A 43 -3.47 -8.14 -2.83
C ARG A 43 -2.23 -7.27 -2.88
N ALA A 44 -1.61 -7.19 -4.05
CA ALA A 44 -0.46 -6.34 -4.30
C ALA A 44 -0.77 -5.38 -5.46
N PHE A 45 -0.31 -4.14 -5.34
CA PHE A 45 -0.45 -3.08 -6.33
C PHE A 45 0.87 -2.31 -6.43
N VAL A 46 1.13 -1.71 -7.59
CA VAL A 46 2.24 -0.78 -7.78
C VAL A 46 1.66 0.56 -8.20
N THR A 47 2.05 1.63 -7.52
CA THR A 47 1.63 2.98 -7.91
C THR A 47 2.33 3.45 -9.17
N ASP A 48 1.74 4.43 -9.85
CA ASP A 48 2.34 5.11 -11.00
C ASP A 48 3.27 6.28 -10.63
N GLY A 49 3.48 6.51 -9.32
CA GLY A 49 4.26 7.62 -8.78
C GLY A 49 3.44 8.87 -8.48
N ARG A 50 2.24 9.01 -9.06
CA ARG A 50 1.34 10.16 -8.86
C ARG A 50 0.16 9.83 -7.94
N GLN A 51 0.11 8.58 -7.46
CA GLN A 51 -0.90 8.06 -6.57
C GLN A 51 -0.39 7.96 -5.13
N GLY A 52 -1.17 8.51 -4.20
CA GLY A 52 -1.06 8.20 -2.78
C GLY A 52 -2.03 7.11 -2.35
N VAL A 53 -1.83 6.59 -1.14
CA VAL A 53 -2.73 5.60 -0.51
C VAL A 53 -3.18 6.08 0.86
N ASN A 54 -4.40 5.75 1.26
CA ASN A 54 -4.89 5.87 2.63
C ASN A 54 -5.47 4.52 3.07
N TYR A 55 -4.77 3.85 3.97
CA TYR A 55 -5.23 2.63 4.60
C TYR A 55 -6.30 2.97 5.65
N ARG A 56 -7.42 2.25 5.60
CA ARG A 56 -8.47 2.39 6.62
C ARG A 56 -7.95 1.78 7.93
N ALA A 57 -8.50 2.25 9.05
CA ALA A 57 -8.19 1.67 10.34
C ALA A 57 -8.41 0.15 10.33
N GLY A 58 -7.41 -0.58 10.80
CA GLY A 58 -7.40 -2.04 10.89
C GLY A 58 -7.07 -2.80 9.59
N THR A 59 -6.94 -2.13 8.44
CA THR A 59 -6.44 -2.78 7.21
C THR A 59 -5.00 -3.26 7.43
N TRP A 60 -4.73 -4.53 7.12
CA TRP A 60 -3.36 -5.05 7.13
C TRP A 60 -2.62 -4.54 5.90
N HIS A 61 -1.38 -4.08 6.08
CA HIS A 61 -0.52 -3.62 5.00
C HIS A 61 0.96 -3.93 5.28
N ALA A 62 1.77 -4.00 4.23
CA ALA A 62 3.22 -4.09 4.37
C ALA A 62 3.82 -2.71 4.71
N ILE A 63 5.04 -2.71 5.23
CA ILE A 63 5.88 -1.50 5.30
C ILE A 63 6.15 -1.01 3.87
N GLN A 64 6.20 0.31 3.67
CA GLN A 64 6.53 0.86 2.34
C GLN A 64 7.83 0.28 1.80
N SER A 65 7.75 -0.16 0.55
CA SER A 65 8.91 -0.54 -0.27
C SER A 65 8.89 0.27 -1.55
N VAL A 66 9.78 1.26 -1.65
CA VAL A 66 10.04 2.01 -2.88
C VAL A 66 10.90 1.15 -3.80
N LEU A 67 10.61 1.14 -5.09
CA LEU A 67 11.19 0.15 -6.01
C LEU A 67 12.54 0.59 -6.58
N GLU A 68 12.68 1.86 -6.99
CA GLU A 68 13.84 2.28 -7.80
C GLU A 68 14.83 3.19 -7.07
N ARG A 69 14.44 3.81 -5.95
CA ARG A 69 15.19 4.88 -5.29
C ARG A 69 14.80 5.03 -3.82
N GLU A 70 15.58 5.81 -3.08
CA GLU A 70 15.08 6.40 -1.84
C GLU A 70 13.88 7.30 -2.17
N GLY A 71 12.80 7.14 -1.41
CA GLY A 71 11.58 7.91 -1.57
C GLY A 71 11.25 8.74 -0.36
N GLU A 72 10.70 9.93 -0.62
CA GLU A 72 10.21 10.84 0.40
C GLU A 72 8.68 10.86 0.35
N PHE A 73 8.04 10.72 1.51
CA PHE A 73 6.58 10.66 1.61
C PHE A 73 6.06 11.69 2.60
N LEU A 74 4.98 12.36 2.22
CA LEU A 74 4.10 12.96 3.21
C LEU A 74 3.31 11.84 3.87
N VAL A 75 3.45 11.73 5.19
CA VAL A 75 2.73 10.75 6.02
C VAL A 75 1.71 11.48 6.89
N VAL A 76 0.46 11.00 6.87
CA VAL A 76 -0.61 11.50 7.75
C VAL A 76 -1.23 10.32 8.48
N ASP A 77 -1.03 10.30 9.80
CA ASP A 77 -1.53 9.23 10.67
C ASP A 77 -1.95 9.73 12.06
N ARG A 78 -2.28 8.79 12.94
CA ARG A 78 -2.72 9.08 14.29
C ARG A 78 -1.51 9.21 15.24
N GLY A 79 -1.33 10.40 15.81
CA GLY A 79 -0.38 10.68 16.91
C GLY A 79 -0.95 10.55 18.34
N GLY A 80 -2.08 9.86 18.53
CA GLY A 80 -2.75 9.71 19.84
C GLY A 80 -2.14 8.63 20.74
N GLN A 81 -2.51 8.62 22.03
CA GLN A 81 -2.05 7.60 22.99
C GLN A 81 -2.59 6.18 22.69
N GLY A 82 -1.95 5.16 23.28
CA GLY A 82 -2.33 3.75 23.22
C GLY A 82 -1.53 2.92 22.21
N ASN A 83 -1.75 1.61 22.16
CA ASN A 83 -1.16 0.77 21.11
C ASN A 83 -2.00 0.85 19.83
N ASN A 84 -1.43 1.47 18.79
CA ASN A 84 -2.05 1.60 17.48
C ASN A 84 -1.25 0.87 16.40
N CYS A 85 -0.40 -0.10 16.73
CA CYS A 85 0.28 -0.93 15.74
C CYS A 85 0.22 -2.39 16.18
N ASP A 86 -0.43 -3.22 15.36
CA ASP A 86 -0.37 -4.68 15.51
C ASP A 86 0.44 -5.24 14.34
N GLU A 87 1.30 -6.22 14.62
CA GLU A 87 2.06 -6.96 13.61
C GLU A 87 1.56 -8.41 13.57
N TYR A 88 1.40 -8.97 12.36
CA TYR A 88 1.01 -10.36 12.17
C TYR A 88 2.04 -11.10 11.32
N PRO A 89 2.75 -12.09 11.88
CA PRO A 89 3.72 -12.89 11.14
C PRO A 89 3.05 -13.69 10.01
N ILE A 90 3.53 -13.51 8.79
CA ILE A 90 3.06 -14.24 7.60
C ILE A 90 4.13 -14.19 6.53
N GLU A 91 4.49 -15.35 5.96
CA GLU A 91 5.43 -15.43 4.85
C GLU A 91 4.67 -15.27 3.52
N ILE A 92 4.85 -14.13 2.86
CA ILE A 92 4.22 -13.81 1.56
C ILE A 92 5.32 -13.53 0.54
N ARG A 93 5.24 -14.17 -0.63
CA ARG A 93 6.06 -13.83 -1.78
C ARG A 93 5.24 -13.09 -2.82
N VAL A 94 5.58 -11.82 -3.07
CA VAL A 94 4.99 -11.00 -4.13
C VAL A 94 5.94 -10.96 -5.31
N THR A 95 5.44 -11.29 -6.50
CA THR A 95 6.22 -11.17 -7.74
C THR A 95 5.62 -10.07 -8.59
N LEU A 96 6.43 -9.06 -8.90
CA LEU A 96 6.03 -8.04 -9.87
C LEU A 96 6.26 -8.55 -11.29
N PRO A 97 5.28 -8.42 -12.21
CA PRO A 97 5.49 -8.71 -13.61
C PRO A 97 6.59 -7.78 -14.16
N GLU A 98 7.57 -8.36 -14.83
CA GLU A 98 8.58 -7.58 -15.54
C GLU A 98 7.89 -6.89 -16.73
N HIS A 99 7.73 -5.57 -16.64
CA HIS A 99 7.13 -4.70 -17.67
C HIS A 99 5.63 -4.88 -17.93
N GLU A 100 4.77 -4.36 -17.05
CA GLU A 100 3.41 -4.01 -17.46
C GLU A 100 3.36 -2.51 -17.79
N VAL A 101 3.45 -2.19 -19.09
CA VAL A 101 3.06 -0.88 -19.63
C VAL A 101 1.55 -0.81 -19.50
N VAL A 102 1.04 -0.17 -18.45
CA VAL A 102 -0.38 0.15 -18.36
C VAL A 102 -0.65 1.20 -19.44
N ALA A 103 -1.25 0.78 -20.55
CA ALA A 103 -1.79 1.70 -21.54
C ALA A 103 -2.83 2.59 -20.83
N SER A 104 -2.60 3.91 -20.82
CA SER A 104 -3.58 4.87 -20.33
C SER A 104 -4.82 4.78 -21.21
N SER A 105 -5.94 4.33 -20.67
CA SER A 105 -7.24 4.58 -21.29
C SER A 105 -7.59 6.03 -21.01
N ASP A 106 -7.34 6.91 -21.98
CA ASP A 106 -7.96 8.23 -22.04
C ASP A 106 -9.47 8.02 -21.95
N THR A 107 -10.04 8.33 -20.79
CA THR A 107 -11.49 8.49 -20.66
C THR A 107 -11.73 9.99 -20.66
N GLU A 108 -12.05 10.52 -21.85
CA GLU A 108 -12.60 11.85 -22.00
C GLU A 108 -13.83 12.00 -21.09
N PHE A 109 -13.78 12.96 -20.18
CA PHE A 109 -14.98 13.44 -19.48
C PHE A 109 -15.82 14.22 -20.49
N GLU A 110 -16.93 13.63 -20.96
CA GLU A 110 -17.97 14.40 -21.65
C GLU A 110 -18.66 15.34 -20.64
N GLU A 111 -18.40 16.64 -20.78
CA GLU A 111 -19.21 17.70 -20.18
C GLU A 111 -20.64 17.60 -20.72
N ARG A 112 -21.59 17.30 -19.84
CA ARG A 112 -23.02 17.48 -20.13
C ARG A 112 -23.40 18.94 -19.86
N GLN A 113 -23.90 19.58 -20.92
CA GLN A 113 -24.60 20.87 -20.90
C GLN A 113 -25.83 20.84 -20.01
#